data_AF-A0AAN9YQF3-F1
#
_entry.id   AF-A0AAN9YQF3-F1
#
_cell.length_a   1.000
_cell.length_b   1.000
_cell.length_c   1.000
_cell.angle_alpha   90.00
_cell.angle_beta   90.00
_cell.angle_gamma   90.00
#
_symmetry.space_group_name_H-M   'P 1'
#
loop_
_entity.id
_entity.type
_entity.pdbx_description
1 polymer ?
#
loop_
_entity_poly.entity_id
_entity_poly.type
_entity_poly.pdbx_seq_one_letter_code
_entity_poly.pdbx_strand_id
1 'polypeptide(L)'
;MKIAAAVLSFLPTALAVTCAVEAGCAGCGQVAWPSFVETDGKYVATAAGWATMTLSGSTITLENVSGSTLTVCNYGAVCYYISPHSDCTTEEPSGFKTSAGMQVWQHP
;
A
#
# COMPACT_ATOMS: atom_id res chain seq x y z
N MET A 1 21.05 12.45 -45.41
CA MET A 1 21.26 11.67 -44.16
C MET A 1 20.09 11.98 -43.24
N LYS A 2 19.27 10.97 -42.93
CA LYS A 2 18.07 11.12 -42.08
C LYS A 2 18.52 11.08 -40.62
N ILE A 3 18.30 12.18 -39.90
CA ILE A 3 18.52 12.24 -38.45
C ILE A 3 17.29 11.59 -37.81
N ALA A 4 17.53 10.50 -37.09
CA ALA A 4 16.51 9.77 -36.34
C ALA A 4 15.92 10.69 -35.26
N ALA A 5 14.65 11.03 -35.42
CA ALA A 5 13.88 11.74 -34.41
C ALA A 5 13.56 10.79 -33.26
N ALA A 6 13.98 11.21 -32.07
CA ALA A 6 13.63 10.76 -30.74
C ALA A 6 12.57 9.64 -30.67
N VAL A 7 13.01 8.48 -30.17
CA VAL A 7 12.13 7.59 -29.42
C VAL A 7 11.70 8.40 -28.19
N LEU A 8 10.56 9.09 -28.29
CA LEU A 8 9.82 9.50 -27.11
C LEU A 8 9.51 8.20 -26.37
N SER A 9 10.22 7.98 -25.28
CA SER A 9 9.90 7.00 -24.27
C SER A 9 8.53 7.36 -23.70
N PHE A 10 7.48 6.92 -24.38
CA PHE A 10 6.18 6.69 -23.78
C PHE A 10 6.33 5.48 -22.85
N LEU A 11 7.09 5.67 -21.77
CA LEU A 11 6.85 4.90 -20.57
C LEU A 11 5.39 5.22 -20.22
N PRO A 12 4.51 4.22 -20.12
CA PRO A 12 3.20 4.47 -19.56
C PRO A 12 3.47 5.09 -18.19
N THR A 13 2.91 6.27 -17.95
CA THR A 13 2.59 6.70 -16.59
C THR A 13 1.98 5.46 -15.94
N ALA A 14 2.74 4.79 -15.07
CA ALA A 14 2.21 3.71 -14.26
C ALA A 14 0.91 4.26 -13.70
N LEU A 15 -0.21 3.70 -14.12
CA LEU A 15 -1.51 4.05 -13.58
C LEU A 15 -1.33 3.84 -12.08
N ALA A 16 -1.20 4.91 -11.31
CA ALA A 16 -1.17 4.82 -9.88
C ALA A 16 -2.49 4.19 -9.51
N VAL A 17 -2.47 2.88 -9.23
CA VAL A 17 -3.68 2.13 -8.95
C VAL A 17 -4.20 2.69 -7.64
N THR A 18 -5.43 3.18 -7.64
CA THR A 18 -6.03 3.67 -6.40
C THR A 18 -6.33 2.48 -5.51
N CYS A 19 -5.95 2.55 -4.23
CA CYS A 19 -6.22 1.46 -3.30
C CYS A 19 -7.73 1.26 -3.15
N ALA A 20 -8.20 0.03 -3.31
CA ALA A 20 -9.60 -0.32 -3.09
C ALA A 20 -9.88 -0.41 -1.59
N VAL A 21 -10.80 0.42 -1.09
CA VAL A 21 -11.22 0.41 0.32
C VAL A 21 -12.19 -0.74 0.57
N GLU A 22 -12.01 -1.44 1.69
CA GLU A 22 -12.89 -2.52 2.13
C GLU A 22 -13.31 -2.35 3.59
N ALA A 23 -14.37 -3.07 3.99
CA ALA A 23 -14.88 -3.07 5.36
C ALA A 23 -14.09 -3.98 6.33
N GLY A 24 -13.04 -4.65 5.83
CA GLY A 24 -12.28 -5.68 6.53
C GLY A 24 -12.41 -7.04 5.83
N CYS A 25 -11.82 -8.09 6.41
CA CYS A 25 -11.87 -9.43 5.85
C CYS A 25 -12.35 -10.47 6.86
N ALA A 26 -13.60 -10.91 6.69
CA ALA A 26 -14.16 -12.01 7.47
C ALA A 26 -13.53 -13.35 7.04
N GLY A 27 -12.94 -14.06 7.98
CA GLY A 27 -12.30 -15.37 7.72
C GLY A 27 -10.85 -15.29 7.23
N CYS A 28 -10.29 -14.10 7.01
CA CYS A 28 -8.85 -13.96 6.79
C CYS A 28 -8.05 -14.31 8.05
N GLY A 29 -6.83 -14.83 7.86
CA GLY A 29 -5.86 -15.01 8.93
C GLY A 29 -5.02 -13.74 9.12
N GLN A 30 -4.92 -13.22 10.36
CA GLN A 30 -3.99 -12.14 10.64
C GLN A 30 -2.55 -12.67 10.56
N VAL A 31 -1.72 -12.02 9.74
CA VAL A 31 -0.32 -12.45 9.53
C VAL A 31 0.70 -11.49 10.13
N ALA A 32 0.34 -10.22 10.33
CA ALA A 32 1.23 -9.25 10.94
C ALA A 32 0.50 -8.07 11.59
N TRP A 33 1.19 -7.40 12.53
CA TRP A 33 0.75 -6.13 13.13
C TRP A 33 1.92 -5.17 13.44
N PRO A 34 2.66 -4.69 12.43
CA PRO A 34 3.75 -3.74 12.65
C PRO A 34 3.25 -2.36 13.11
N SER A 35 4.09 -1.67 13.88
CA SER A 35 3.93 -0.25 14.20
C SER A 35 4.54 0.62 13.09
N PHE A 36 4.04 1.85 12.94
CA PHE A 36 4.69 2.83 12.08
C PHE A 36 5.95 3.38 12.75
N VAL A 37 6.99 3.56 11.95
CA VAL A 37 8.25 4.22 12.35
C VAL A 37 8.44 5.43 11.44
N GLU A 38 8.80 6.57 12.03
CA GLU A 38 9.14 7.77 11.26
C GLU A 38 10.56 7.63 10.71
N THR A 39 10.71 7.77 9.39
CA THR A 39 12.00 7.76 8.67
C THR A 39 11.96 8.84 7.60
N ASP A 40 12.90 9.79 7.63
CA ASP A 40 13.04 10.85 6.62
C ASP A 40 11.74 11.63 6.33
N GLY A 41 10.96 11.92 7.38
CA GLY A 41 9.68 12.65 7.27
C GLY A 41 8.52 11.82 6.71
N LYS A 42 8.66 10.50 6.64
CA LYS A 42 7.60 9.55 6.27
C LYS A 42 7.33 8.59 7.42
N TYR A 43 6.10 8.12 7.53
CA TYR A 43 5.76 7.04 8.44
C TYR A 43 5.66 5.73 7.67
N VAL A 44 6.45 4.73 8.09
CA VAL A 44 6.51 3.43 7.40
C VAL A 44 6.18 2.32 8.39
N ALA A 45 5.23 1.46 8.02
CA ALA A 45 4.97 0.20 8.70
C ALA A 45 5.25 -0.95 7.73
N THR A 46 6.13 -1.88 8.13
CA THR A 46 6.54 -3.01 7.29
C THR A 46 6.23 -4.33 7.97
N ALA A 47 5.40 -5.14 7.31
CA ALA A 47 5.22 -6.55 7.64
C ALA A 47 6.15 -7.35 6.72
N ALA A 48 7.31 -7.78 7.25
CA ALA A 48 8.36 -8.39 6.47
C ALA A 48 7.86 -9.60 5.66
N GLY A 49 8.07 -9.58 4.33
CA GLY A 49 7.61 -10.62 3.41
C GLY A 49 6.13 -10.53 2.99
N TRP A 50 5.38 -9.55 3.51
CA TRP A 50 3.95 -9.39 3.27
C TRP A 50 3.61 -8.07 2.60
N ALA A 51 3.64 -6.99 3.36
CA ALA A 51 3.20 -5.68 2.90
C ALA A 51 3.95 -4.53 3.59
N THR A 52 4.01 -3.40 2.90
CA THR A 52 4.54 -2.14 3.44
C THR A 52 3.51 -1.03 3.21
N MET A 53 3.18 -0.29 4.26
CA MET A 53 2.39 0.94 4.17
C MET A 53 3.29 2.13 4.50
N THR A 54 3.34 3.09 3.59
CA THR A 54 4.09 4.34 3.72
C THR A 54 3.13 5.52 3.66
N LEU A 55 3.14 6.37 4.67
CA LEU A 55 2.50 7.68 4.64
C LEU A 55 3.56 8.75 4.40
N SER A 56 3.40 9.52 3.32
CA SER A 56 4.28 10.62 2.93
C SER A 56 3.43 11.86 2.65
N GLY A 57 3.48 12.86 3.53
CA GLY A 57 2.51 13.96 3.49
C GLY A 57 1.11 13.41 3.71
N SER A 58 0.20 13.66 2.77
CA SER A 58 -1.18 13.16 2.78
C SER A 58 -1.42 11.97 1.85
N THR A 59 -0.35 11.33 1.36
CA THR A 59 -0.44 10.19 0.44
C THR A 59 0.00 8.92 1.13
N ILE A 60 -0.85 7.90 1.06
CA ILE A 60 -0.55 6.54 1.47
C ILE A 60 -0.13 5.76 0.22
N THR A 61 1.03 5.10 0.30
CA THR A 61 1.46 4.07 -0.65
C THR A 61 1.42 2.72 0.06
N LEU A 62 0.75 1.75 -0.55
CA LEU A 62 0.67 0.39 -0.05
C LEU A 62 1.29 -0.55 -1.08
N GLU A 63 2.20 -1.39 -0.62
CA GLU A 63 2.86 -2.41 -1.44
C GLU A 63 2.61 -3.78 -0.83
N ASN A 64 2.22 -4.75 -1.66
CA ASN A 64 2.15 -6.16 -1.32
C ASN A 64 3.25 -6.91 -2.06
N VAL A 65 4.25 -7.38 -1.32
CA VAL A 65 5.37 -8.15 -1.88
C VAL A 65 5.11 -9.67 -1.84
N SER A 66 4.03 -10.11 -1.19
CA SER A 66 3.67 -11.52 -1.09
C SER A 66 2.96 -12.03 -2.34
N GLY A 67 2.95 -13.36 -2.48
CA GLY A 67 2.17 -14.08 -3.49
C GLY A 67 0.69 -14.27 -3.12
N SER A 68 0.19 -13.61 -2.07
CA SER A 68 -1.18 -13.75 -1.58
C SER A 68 -1.95 -12.44 -1.67
N THR A 69 -3.26 -12.52 -1.81
CA THR A 69 -4.16 -11.38 -1.65
C THR A 69 -4.23 -10.98 -0.19
N LEU A 70 -4.11 -9.68 0.09
CA LEU A 70 -4.11 -9.17 1.45
C LEU A 70 -5.21 -8.12 1.67
N THR A 71 -5.72 -8.08 2.89
CA THR A 71 -6.40 -6.90 3.44
C THR A 71 -5.46 -6.23 4.43
N VAL A 72 -5.12 -4.97 4.20
CA VAL A 72 -4.23 -4.18 5.05
C VAL A 72 -4.99 -3.04 5.68
N CYS A 73 -5.03 -2.99 7.00
CA CYS A 73 -5.80 -2.01 7.76
C CYS A 73 -4.94 -1.08 8.60
N ASN A 74 -5.31 0.18 8.68
CA ASN A 74 -4.99 1.02 9.84
C ASN A 74 -6.16 0.91 10.82
N TYR A 75 -5.88 0.42 12.03
CA TYR A 75 -6.93 -0.01 12.96
C TYR A 75 -7.94 1.11 13.26
N GLY A 76 -9.22 0.82 12.99
CA GLY A 76 -10.33 1.75 13.24
C GLY A 76 -10.43 2.93 12.27
N ALA A 77 -9.59 2.99 11.23
CA ALA A 77 -9.62 4.06 10.23
C ALA A 77 -10.02 3.55 8.85
N VAL A 78 -9.29 2.57 8.31
CA VAL A 78 -9.46 2.13 6.92
C VAL A 78 -8.84 0.74 6.71
N CYS A 79 -9.40 -0.03 5.80
CA CYS A 79 -8.81 -1.26 5.28
C CYS A 79 -8.71 -1.18 3.75
N TYR A 80 -7.65 -1.76 3.21
CA TYR A 80 -7.36 -1.79 1.77
C TYR A 80 -7.22 -3.22 1.30
N TYR A 81 -7.88 -3.54 0.19
CA TYR A 81 -7.61 -4.75 -0.58
C TYR A 81 -6.38 -4.53 -1.44
N ILE A 82 -5.46 -5.49 -1.47
CA ILE A 82 -4.30 -5.44 -2.35
C ILE A 82 -3.96 -6.83 -2.91
N SER A 83 -3.85 -6.90 -4.25
CA SER A 83 -3.54 -8.12 -4.99
C SER A 83 -2.08 -8.57 -4.74
N PRO A 84 -1.74 -9.86 -4.99
CA PRO A 84 -0.37 -10.33 -4.94
C PRO A 84 0.58 -9.48 -5.79
N HIS A 85 1.79 -9.23 -5.30
CA HIS A 85 2.86 -8.51 -6.03
C HIS A 85 2.39 -7.22 -6.71
N SER A 86 1.60 -6.42 -5.99
CA SER A 86 1.05 -5.18 -6.50
C SER A 86 1.26 -4.03 -5.54
N ASP A 87 1.16 -2.82 -6.06
CA ASP A 87 1.19 -1.58 -5.31
C ASP A 87 -0.03 -0.72 -5.66
N CYS A 88 -0.43 0.11 -4.70
CA CYS A 88 -1.48 1.09 -4.88
C CYS A 88 -1.20 2.34 -4.07
N THR A 89 -1.86 3.44 -4.42
CA THR A 89 -1.80 4.69 -3.65
C THR A 89 -3.19 5.19 -3.33
N THR A 90 -3.31 5.99 -2.28
CA THR A 90 -4.56 6.67 -1.91
C THR A 90 -4.25 7.88 -1.04
N GLU A 91 -5.23 8.76 -0.88
CA GLU A 91 -5.11 9.86 0.08
C GLU A 91 -5.31 9.34 1.51
N GLU A 92 -4.65 10.00 2.46
CA GLU A 92 -4.84 9.75 3.88
C GLU A 92 -6.31 10.00 4.26
N PRO A 93 -7.05 8.97 4.73
CA PRO A 93 -8.44 9.17 5.13
C PRO A 93 -8.52 9.90 6.47
N SER A 94 -9.65 10.56 6.71
CA SER A 94 -9.91 11.20 8.00
C SER A 94 -9.83 10.19 9.14
N GLY A 95 -9.05 10.51 10.17
CA GLY A 95 -8.92 9.66 11.36
C GLY A 95 -7.86 8.56 11.23
N PHE A 96 -7.07 8.54 10.15
CA PHE A 96 -5.86 7.74 10.08
C PHE A 96 -4.92 8.07 11.25
N LYS A 97 -4.35 7.04 11.89
CA LYS A 97 -3.43 7.21 13.01
C LYS A 97 -2.24 6.28 12.87
N THR A 98 -1.06 6.85 12.69
CA THR A 98 0.22 6.11 12.68
C THR A 98 0.46 5.39 14.01
N SER A 99 -0.07 5.89 15.13
CA SER A 99 -0.01 5.23 16.44
C SER A 99 -0.87 3.97 16.57
N ALA A 100 -1.84 3.73 15.68
CA ALA A 100 -2.70 2.55 15.70
C ALA A 100 -2.02 1.30 15.08
N GLY A 101 -0.91 1.51 14.35
CA GLY A 101 -0.21 0.46 13.62
C GLY A 101 -0.93 0.02 12.35
N MET A 102 -0.32 -0.94 11.65
CA MET A 102 -0.85 -1.58 10.45
C MET A 102 -1.17 -3.03 10.77
N GLN A 103 -2.37 -3.50 10.43
CA GLN A 103 -2.75 -4.91 10.51
C GLN A 103 -2.77 -5.50 9.12
N VAL A 104 -2.20 -6.69 8.95
CA VAL A 104 -2.15 -7.39 7.66
C VAL A 104 -2.88 -8.72 7.80
N TRP A 105 -3.81 -8.96 6.90
CA TRP A 105 -4.68 -10.13 6.87
C TRP A 105 -4.54 -10.83 5.52
N GLN A 106 -4.34 -12.14 5.54
CA GLN A 106 -4.23 -12.97 4.34
C GLN A 106 -5.58 -13.60 4.01
N HIS A 107 -6.00 -13.47 2.74
CA HIS A 107 -7.16 -14.18 2.20
C HIS A 107 -6.84 -15.67 1.97
N PRO A 108 -7.82 -16.57 2.17
CA PRO A 108 -7.64 -18.02 1.96
C PRO A 108 -7.36 -18.40 0.50
#